data_AF-A0ABD6BME3-F1
#
_entry.id   AF-A0ABD6BME3-F1
#
_cell.length_a   1.000
_cell.length_b   1.000
_cell.length_c   1.000
_cell.angle_alpha   90.00
_cell.angle_beta   90.00
_cell.angle_gamma   90.00
#
_symmetry.space_group_name_H-M   'P 1'
#
loop_
_entity.id
_entity.type
_entity.pdbx_description
1 polymer ?
#
loop_
_entity_poly.entity_id
_entity_poly.type
_entity_poly.pdbx_seq_one_letter_code
_entity_poly.pdbx_strand_id
1 'polypeptide(L)' 'MAGFSVLGITVQPAMVSLFILAFVIGMCVPFKYGIERLRGFGRAALSKLPYKPPEEETEQ' A
#
# COMPACT_ATOMS: atom_id res chain seq x y z
N MET A 1 14.65 22.80 2.06
CA MET A 1 13.31 23.12 1.52
C MET A 1 12.43 23.55 2.70
N ALA A 2 11.92 24.77 2.71
CA ALA A 2 11.10 25.27 3.81
C ALA A 2 9.75 24.54 3.83
N GLY A 3 9.41 23.89 4.94
CA GLY A 3 8.06 23.36 5.18
C GLY A 3 7.09 24.50 5.46
N PHE A 4 5.85 24.41 4.97
CA PHE A 4 4.82 25.40 5.25
C PHE A 4 3.91 24.85 6.36
N SER A 5 3.62 25.67 7.38
CA SER A 5 2.78 25.26 8.51
C SER A 5 1.34 25.68 8.26
N VAL A 6 0.42 24.72 8.29
CA VAL A 6 -1.03 24.96 8.17
C VAL A 6 -1.69 24.43 9.43
N LEU A 7 -2.39 25.30 10.19
CA LEU A 7 -3.12 24.92 11.41
C LEU A 7 -2.26 24.16 12.44
N GLY A 8 -0.97 24.48 12.53
CA GLY A 8 -0.03 23.82 13.44
C GLY A 8 0.54 22.48 12.93
N ILE A 9 0.12 22.04 11.74
CA ILE A 9 0.67 20.85 11.07
C ILE A 9 1.77 21.30 10.11
N THR A 10 2.96 20.73 10.26
CA THR A 10 4.07 20.97 9.35
C THR A 10 3.87 20.18 8.07
N VAL A 11 3.64 20.89 6.97
CA VAL A 11 3.43 20.27 5.66
C VAL A 11 4.70 20.42 4.83
N GLN A 12 5.34 19.30 4.54
CA GLN A 12 6.48 19.24 3.62
C GLN A 12 5.94 19.31 2.18
N PRO A 13 6.28 20.33 1.37
CA PRO A 13 5.79 20.45 -0.01
C PRO A 13 6.13 19.23 -0.87
N ALA A 14 7.29 18.62 -0.60
CA ALA A 14 7.73 17.39 -1.25
C ALA A 14 6.74 16.23 -1.02
N MET A 15 6.23 16.04 0.21
CA MET A 15 5.28 14.97 0.51
C MET A 15 3.94 15.19 -0.20
N VAL A 16 3.46 16.43 -0.25
CA VAL A 16 2.23 16.78 -0.97
C VAL A 16 2.38 16.52 -2.46
N SER A 17 3.49 16.96 -3.06
CA SER A 17 3.76 16.73 -4.48
C SER A 17 3.85 15.24 -4.83
N LEU A 18 4.48 14.43 -3.97
CA LEU A 18 4.54 12.98 -4.14
C LEU A 18 3.15 12.33 -4.04
N PHE A 19 2.32 12.78 -3.10
CA PHE A 19 0.95 12.28 -2.96
C PHE A 19 0.10 12.59 -4.20
N ILE A 20 0.16 13.83 -4.69
CA ILE A 20 -0.56 14.25 -5.90
C ILE A 20 -0.08 13.45 -7.10
N LEU A 21 1.24 13.28 -7.26
CA LEU A 21 1.82 12.51 -8.34
C LEU A 21 1.36 11.04 -8.30
N ALA A 22 1.41 10.41 -7.13
CA ALA A 22 0.96 9.03 -6.94
C ALA A 22 -0.54 8.88 -7.23
N PHE A 23 -1.36 9.85 -6.83
CA PHE A 23 -2.79 9.87 -7.12
C PHE A 23 -3.08 9.99 -8.62
N VAL A 24 -2.42 10.91 -9.32
CA VAL A 24 -2.58 11.10 -10.77
C VAL A 24 -2.14 9.85 -11.54
N ILE A 25 -1.00 9.27 -11.19
CA ILE A 25 -0.53 7.99 -11.76
C ILE A 25 -1.55 6.89 -11.49
N GLY A 26 -2.12 6.84 -10.29
CA GLY A 26 -3.17 5.89 -9.91
C GLY A 26 -4.46 6.05 -10.73
N MET A 27 -4.88 7.29 -11.04
CA MET A 27 -6.02 7.56 -11.91
C MET A 27 -5.79 7.12 -13.36
N CYS A 28 -4.55 7.16 -13.84
CA CYS A 28 -4.19 6.65 -15.17
C CYS A 28 -4.25 5.12 -15.26
N VAL A 29 -4.31 4.39 -14.13
CA VAL A 29 -4.48 2.95 -14.13
C VAL A 29 -5.97 2.61 -14.20
N PRO A 30 -6.47 2.02 -15.30
CA PRO A 30 -7.85 1.58 -15.37
C PRO A 30 -8.18 0.63 -14.21
N PHE A 31 -9.26 0.93 -13.49
CA PHE A 31 -9.60 0.31 -12.20
C PHE A 31 -9.62 -1.23 -12.25
N LYS A 32 -10.09 -1.80 -13.37
CA LYS A 32 -10.09 -3.25 -13.64
C LYS A 32 -8.67 -3.86 -13.58
N TYR A 33 -7.71 -3.25 -14.27
CA TYR A 33 -6.33 -3.73 -14.31
C TYR A 33 -5.60 -3.46 -12.98
N GLY A 34 -5.96 -2.37 -12.28
CA GLY A 34 -5.43 -2.08 -10.95
C GLY A 34 -5.79 -3.18 -9.94
N ILE A 35 -7.05 -3.63 -9.94
CA ILE A 35 -7.52 -4.71 -9.06
C ILE A 35 -6.82 -6.04 -9.38
N GLU A 36 -6.63 -6.38 -10.66
CA GLU A 36 -5.90 -7.60 -11.05
C GLU A 36 -4.44 -7.56 -10.58
N ARG A 37 -3.77 -6.41 -10.71
CA ARG A 37 -2.40 -6.22 -10.20
C ARG A 37 -2.34 -6.36 -8.67
N LEU A 38 -3.29 -5.78 -7.94
CA LEU A 38 -3.37 -5.90 -6.48
C LEU A 38 -3.62 -7.34 -6.04
N ARG A 39 -4.47 -8.09 -6.74
CA ARG A 39 -4.71 -9.52 -6.46
C ARG A 39 -3.46 -10.36 -6.71
N GLY A 40 -2.75 -10.13 -7.82
CA GLY A 40 -1.50 -10.82 -8.13
C GLY A 40 -0.40 -10.51 -7.10
N PHE A 41 -0.23 -9.22 -6.78
CA PHE A 41 0.71 -8.77 -5.76
C PHE A 41 0.37 -9.35 -4.38
N GLY A 42 -0.91 -9.31 -3.97
CA GLY A 42 -1.36 -9.85 -2.69
C GLY A 42 -1.09 -11.35 -2.56
N ARG A 43 -1.32 -12.14 -3.62
CA ARG A 43 -0.97 -13.58 -3.64
C ARG A 43 0.53 -13.79 -3.53
N ALA A 44 1.34 -13.00 -4.23
CA ALA A 44 2.80 -13.08 -4.15
C ALA A 44 3.31 -12.71 -2.74
N ALA A 45 2.77 -11.66 -2.13
CA ALA A 45 3.11 -11.26 -0.77
C ALA A 45 2.71 -12.33 0.26
N LEU A 46 1.50 -12.91 0.13
CA LEU A 46 1.02 -14.01 0.96
C LEU A 46 1.91 -15.26 0.86
N SER A 47 2.44 -15.57 -0.33
CA SER A 47 3.35 -16.70 -0.52
C SER A 47 4.69 -16.56 0.23
N LYS A 48 5.04 -15.33 0.65
CA LYS A 48 6.27 -15.02 1.38
C LYS A 48 6.06 -14.97 2.90
N LEU A 49 4.82 -14.99 3.36
CA LEU A 49 4.54 -15.11 4.79
C LEU A 49 4.91 -16.52 5.25
N PRO A 50 5.68 -16.66 6.35
CA PRO A 50 5.94 -17.96 6.95
C PRO A 50 4.61 -18.52 7.45
N TYR A 51 4.00 -19.39 6.66
CA TYR A 51 2.81 -20.11 7.06
C TYR A 51 3.24 -21.17 8.08
N LYS A 52 2.87 -20.96 9.35
CA LYS A 52 2.89 -22.03 10.34
C LYS A 52 1.52 -22.71 10.28
N PRO A 53 1.41 -23.96 9.79
CA PRO A 53 0.16 -24.69 9.92
C PRO A 53 -0.23 -24.74 11.40
N PRO A 54 -1.53 -24.60 11.73
CA PRO A 54 -1.97 -24.83 13.08
C PRO A 54 -1.48 -26.22 13.52
N GLU A 55 -0.87 -26.29 14.70
CA GLU A 55 -0.50 -27.57 15.31
C GLU A 55 -1.81 -28.36 15.43
N GLU A 56 -1.93 -29.46 14.69
CA GLU A 56 -3.04 -30.39 14.89
C GLU A 56 -2.95 -30.81 16.35
N GLU A 57 -3.90 -30.34 17.19
CA GLU A 57 -4.16 -30.94 18.48
C GLU A 57 -4.49 -32.40 18.18
N THR A 58 -3.45 -33.22 18.30
CA THR A 58 -3.52 -34.65 18.13
C THR A 58 -4.53 -35.11 19.17
N GLU A 59 -5.66 -35.63 18.69
CA GLU A 59 -6.65 -36.36 19.46
C GLU A 59 -5.94 -37.25 20.50
N GLN A 60 -6.22 -37.01 21.79
CA GLN A 60 -5.99 -37.95 22.89
C GLN A 60 -7.33 -38.31 23.51
#